data_AF-A0AAV1LFS5-F1
#
_entry.id   AF-A0AAV1LFS5-F1
#
_cell.length_a   1.000
_cell.length_b   1.000
_cell.length_c   1.000
_cell.angle_alpha   90.00
_cell.angle_beta   90.00
_cell.angle_gamma   90.00
#
_symmetry.space_group_name_H-M   'P 1'
#
loop_
_entity.id
_entity.type
_entity.pdbx_description
1 polymer ?
#
loop_
_entity_poly.entity_id
_entity_poly.type
_entity_poly.pdbx_seq_one_letter_code
_entity_poly.pdbx_strand_id
1 'polypeptide(L)'
;MYRNSDSIVRTAVGDTTPFPITIGVHQGSVLSPYLFSVILDELSASVQKLPQPWLLMYADDIALVDRDKGRLTRRVHAWREALENGGLKLNVAKTEYMACNSTDLTSLRIGDDTVERMDNFRYLGSVLDASGDIDLDIKARISAAWAKWREVTGVICDPKMPVKLKGQVYKTIIRPVLTYGSEAWPLLERHRQLLHVTEMNMLRWMCGVTRKDRVRNTYIRGSLHVRDIADKLQESCLRWYGHVLRRPASYVGNKCLDMTLPGARSRGRPKKRWLDVVQDDMRANGLDVRDAEDRAKWRRKCRKADPGFSRAGRDEQPG
;
A
#
# COMPACT_ATOMS: atom_id res chain seq x y z
N MET A 1 -21.80 25.05 -9.75
CA MET A 1 -21.75 23.59 -9.96
C MET A 1 -22.85 22.86 -9.18
N TYR A 2 -23.09 23.21 -7.91
CA TYR A 2 -24.06 22.52 -7.04
C TYR A 2 -25.39 23.26 -6.83
N ARG A 3 -25.80 24.14 -7.76
CA ARG A 3 -27.06 24.87 -7.59
C ARG A 3 -28.19 24.00 -8.13
N ASN A 4 -29.23 23.77 -7.31
CA ASN A 4 -30.41 22.98 -7.66
C ASN A 4 -30.06 21.56 -8.16
N SER A 5 -29.13 20.89 -7.48
CA SER A 5 -28.76 19.51 -7.82
C SER A 5 -29.78 18.54 -7.24
N ASP A 6 -30.35 17.68 -8.07
CA ASP A 6 -31.27 16.61 -7.65
C ASP A 6 -30.64 15.24 -7.90
N SER A 7 -31.04 14.25 -7.11
CA SER A 7 -30.61 12.86 -7.22
C SER A 7 -31.81 11.91 -7.32
N ILE A 8 -31.59 10.76 -7.96
CA ILE A 8 -32.51 9.63 -8.00
C ILE A 8 -31.78 8.37 -7.51
N VAL A 9 -32.49 7.47 -6.83
CA VAL A 9 -31.97 6.16 -6.45
C VAL A 9 -32.53 5.12 -7.42
N ARG A 10 -31.63 4.41 -8.11
CA ARG A 10 -32.02 3.28 -8.96
C ARG A 10 -32.16 2.02 -8.11
N THR A 11 -33.34 1.41 -8.14
CA THR A 11 -33.64 0.16 -7.42
C THR A 11 -34.10 -0.93 -8.38
N ALA A 12 -34.19 -2.17 -7.91
CA ALA A 12 -34.69 -3.29 -8.72
C ALA A 12 -36.16 -3.14 -9.15
N VAL A 13 -36.93 -2.27 -8.47
CA VAL A 13 -38.35 -2.01 -8.75
C VAL A 13 -38.59 -0.70 -9.53
N GLY A 14 -37.51 0.01 -9.91
CA GLY A 14 -37.57 1.28 -10.65
C GLY A 14 -36.71 2.38 -10.02
N ASP A 15 -36.68 3.53 -10.69
CA ASP A 15 -36.01 4.74 -10.21
C ASP A 15 -36.94 5.50 -9.23
N THR A 16 -36.41 6.04 -8.14
CA THR A 16 -37.19 6.87 -7.20
C THR A 16 -37.55 8.23 -7.80
N THR A 17 -38.49 8.95 -7.17
CA THR A 17 -38.70 10.36 -7.48
C THR A 17 -37.43 11.18 -7.19
N PRO A 18 -37.11 12.19 -8.01
CA PRO A 18 -35.98 13.08 -7.75
C PRO A 18 -36.12 13.80 -6.41
N PHE A 19 -35.02 13.96 -5.70
CA PHE A 19 -34.94 14.74 -4.46
C PHE A 19 -33.70 15.64 -4.46
N PRO A 20 -33.78 16.82 -3.84
CA PRO A 20 -32.68 17.78 -3.85
C PRO A 20 -31.51 17.36 -2.96
N ILE A 21 -30.30 17.61 -3.46
CA ILE A 21 -29.05 17.44 -2.73
C ILE A 21 -28.68 18.80 -2.13
N THR A 22 -28.85 18.93 -0.83
CA THR A 22 -28.54 20.16 -0.08
C THR A 22 -27.21 20.09 0.67
N ILE A 23 -26.67 18.89 0.89
CA ILE A 23 -25.46 18.64 1.67
C ILE A 23 -24.53 17.71 0.89
N GLY A 24 -23.24 18.03 0.91
CA GLY A 24 -22.16 17.21 0.37
C GLY A 24 -21.75 17.57 -1.06
N VAL A 25 -20.68 16.92 -1.51
CA VAL A 25 -20.16 17.05 -2.88
C VAL A 25 -20.62 15.87 -3.74
N HIS A 26 -20.77 16.08 -5.04
CA HIS A 26 -21.27 15.05 -5.95
C HIS A 26 -20.22 13.96 -6.16
N GLN A 27 -20.52 12.72 -5.76
CA GLN A 27 -19.59 11.60 -5.95
C GLN A 27 -19.39 11.31 -7.45
N GLY A 28 -18.12 11.07 -7.84
CA GLY A 28 -17.75 10.87 -9.25
C GLY A 28 -17.50 12.15 -10.04
N SER A 29 -17.76 13.35 -9.47
CA SER A 29 -17.31 14.61 -10.09
C SER A 29 -15.80 14.80 -9.91
N VAL A 30 -15.13 15.26 -10.97
CA VAL A 30 -13.68 15.52 -10.99
C VAL A 30 -13.26 16.60 -9.98
N LEU A 31 -14.15 17.55 -9.68
CA LEU A 31 -13.86 18.66 -8.76
C LEU A 31 -14.15 18.32 -7.29
N SER A 32 -14.99 17.32 -7.02
CA SER A 32 -15.40 16.98 -5.66
C SER A 32 -14.24 16.63 -4.71
N PRO A 33 -13.22 15.86 -5.12
CA PRO A 33 -12.08 15.57 -4.25
C PRO A 33 -11.32 16.83 -3.84
N TYR A 34 -11.09 17.75 -4.78
CA TYR A 34 -10.39 19.00 -4.50
C TYR A 34 -11.19 19.89 -3.53
N LEU A 35 -12.49 20.06 -3.78
CA LEU A 35 -13.37 20.84 -2.90
C LEU A 35 -13.43 20.24 -1.49
N PHE A 36 -13.50 18.91 -1.39
CA PHE A 36 -13.45 18.24 -0.09
C PHE A 36 -12.13 18.51 0.64
N SER A 37 -11.00 18.44 -0.05
CA SER A 37 -9.69 18.76 0.55
C SER A 37 -9.61 20.21 1.03
N VAL A 38 -10.11 21.18 0.28
CA VAL A 38 -10.13 22.60 0.68
C VAL A 38 -10.99 22.82 1.93
N ILE A 39 -12.20 22.22 1.96
CA ILE A 39 -13.09 22.32 3.13
C ILE A 39 -12.44 21.68 4.35
N LEU A 40 -11.88 20.48 4.20
CA LEU A 40 -11.22 19.79 5.30
C LEU A 40 -10.03 20.59 5.83
N ASP A 41 -9.24 21.21 4.96
CA ASP A 41 -8.11 22.05 5.34
C ASP A 41 -8.55 23.25 6.19
N GLU A 42 -9.57 23.98 5.74
CA GLU A 42 -10.14 25.13 6.46
C GLU A 42 -10.71 24.72 7.83
N LEU A 43 -11.53 23.67 7.85
CA LEU A 43 -12.18 23.21 9.09
C LEU A 43 -11.18 22.71 10.13
N SER A 44 -10.06 22.13 9.68
CA SER A 44 -9.06 21.57 10.57
C SER A 44 -7.86 22.48 10.80
N ALA A 45 -7.81 23.69 10.22
CA ALA A 45 -6.69 24.63 10.33
C ALA A 45 -6.27 24.90 11.79
N SER A 46 -7.23 24.96 12.72
CA SER A 46 -6.98 25.22 14.15
C SER A 46 -6.31 24.04 14.88
N VAL A 47 -6.49 22.80 14.38
CA VAL A 47 -6.04 21.54 14.99
C VAL A 47 -4.91 20.85 14.21
N GLN A 48 -4.65 21.25 12.96
CA GLN A 48 -3.51 20.87 12.14
C GLN A 48 -2.17 21.48 12.61
N LYS A 49 -1.94 21.54 13.92
CA LYS A 49 -0.71 22.12 14.52
C LYS A 49 0.41 21.11 14.71
N LEU A 50 0.12 19.83 14.49
CA LEU A 50 1.11 18.77 14.65
C LEU A 50 2.04 18.72 13.44
N PRO A 51 3.36 18.78 13.65
CA PRO A 51 4.27 18.52 12.55
C PRO A 51 4.15 17.05 12.13
N GLN A 52 4.32 16.81 10.83
CA GLN A 52 4.62 15.49 10.30
C GLN A 52 5.79 14.85 11.07
N PRO A 53 5.72 13.56 11.45
CA PRO A 53 4.74 12.54 11.05
C PRO A 53 3.62 12.25 12.09
N TRP A 54 3.35 13.17 13.03
CA TRP A 54 2.40 12.94 14.12
C TRP A 54 0.92 13.10 13.72
N LEU A 55 0.68 13.61 12.52
CA LEU A 55 -0.63 13.76 11.89
C LEU A 55 -0.50 13.35 10.43
N LEU A 56 -1.22 12.33 9.98
CA LEU A 56 -1.34 11.97 8.57
C LEU A 56 -2.79 12.16 8.14
N MET A 57 -3.00 12.77 6.97
CA MET A 57 -4.33 12.98 6.42
C MET A 57 -4.35 12.49 4.98
N TYR A 58 -5.35 11.68 4.65
CA TYR A 58 -5.59 11.20 3.30
C TYR A 58 -7.09 11.16 3.05
N ALA A 59 -7.61 12.14 2.31
CA ALA A 59 -9.05 12.35 2.20
C ALA A 59 -9.70 12.38 3.60
N ASP A 60 -10.66 11.50 3.88
CA ASP A 60 -11.35 11.35 5.16
C ASP A 60 -10.58 10.53 6.20
N ASP A 61 -9.54 9.80 5.79
CA ASP A 61 -8.70 9.01 6.69
C ASP A 61 -7.65 9.89 7.39
N ILE A 62 -7.87 10.15 8.68
CA ILE A 62 -6.98 10.94 9.53
C ILE A 62 -6.32 10.02 10.56
N ALA A 63 -4.99 9.98 10.58
CA ALA A 63 -4.22 9.26 11.59
C ALA A 63 -3.54 10.26 12.55
N LEU A 64 -3.85 10.13 13.83
CA LEU A 64 -3.23 10.89 14.91
C LEU A 64 -2.28 9.98 15.68
N VAL A 65 -1.04 10.43 15.87
CA VAL A 65 -0.01 9.69 16.60
C VAL A 65 0.52 10.56 17.72
N ASP A 66 0.59 10.01 18.93
CA ASP A 66 1.24 10.65 20.07
C ASP A 66 1.98 9.60 20.91
N ARG A 67 3.00 10.04 21.64
CA ARG A 67 3.76 9.22 22.59
C ARG A 67 3.04 9.05 23.93
N ASP A 68 2.02 9.85 24.18
CA ASP A 68 1.22 9.83 25.41
C ASP A 68 -0.25 9.69 25.07
N LYS A 69 -0.89 8.72 25.72
CA LYS A 69 -2.32 8.45 25.52
C LYS A 69 -3.17 9.65 25.94
N GLY A 70 -2.86 10.32 27.05
CA GLY A 70 -3.63 11.47 27.51
C GLY A 70 -3.61 12.64 26.51
N ARG A 71 -2.45 12.91 25.90
CA ARG A 71 -2.34 13.87 24.79
C ARG A 71 -3.09 13.41 23.55
N LEU A 72 -3.00 12.13 23.18
CA LEU A 72 -3.77 11.57 22.05
C LEU A 72 -5.28 11.78 22.26
N THR A 73 -5.81 11.44 23.43
CA THR A 73 -7.23 11.62 23.78
C THR A 73 -7.64 13.08 23.61
N ARG A 74 -6.90 14.03 24.20
CA ARG A 74 -7.19 15.47 24.05
C ARG A 74 -7.20 15.91 22.59
N ARG A 75 -6.30 15.39 21.76
CA ARG A 75 -6.25 15.73 20.33
C ARG A 75 -7.44 15.17 19.57
N VAL A 76 -7.82 13.92 19.82
CA VAL A 76 -8.99 13.30 19.19
C VAL A 76 -10.25 14.12 19.50
N HIS A 77 -10.41 14.59 20.74
CA HIS A 77 -11.51 15.49 21.12
C HIS A 77 -11.45 16.84 20.39
N ALA A 78 -10.28 17.48 20.32
CA ALA A 78 -10.13 18.74 19.60
C ALA A 78 -10.46 18.58 18.09
N TRP A 79 -10.04 17.47 17.48
CA TRP A 79 -10.35 17.15 16.09
C TRP A 79 -11.85 16.92 15.89
N ARG A 80 -12.48 16.15 16.79
CA ARG A 80 -13.93 15.92 16.77
C ARG A 80 -14.69 17.25 16.83
N GLU A 81 -14.36 18.11 17.79
CA GLU A 81 -15.02 19.41 17.97
C GLU A 81 -14.84 20.31 16.75
N ALA A 82 -13.62 20.43 16.22
CA ALA A 82 -13.34 21.24 15.03
C ALA A 82 -14.12 20.78 13.80
N LEU A 83 -14.18 19.45 13.56
CA LEU A 83 -14.93 18.89 12.45
C LEU A 83 -16.44 19.02 12.64
N GLU A 84 -16.96 18.76 13.84
CA GLU A 84 -18.39 18.83 14.15
C GLU A 84 -18.92 20.27 14.04
N ASN A 85 -18.14 21.26 14.47
CA ASN A 85 -18.44 22.67 14.26
C ASN A 85 -18.52 23.05 12.77
N GLY A 86 -17.79 22.32 11.92
CA GLY A 86 -17.82 22.44 10.47
C GLY A 86 -18.89 21.60 9.76
N GLY A 87 -19.75 20.91 10.50
CA GLY A 87 -20.79 20.03 9.94
C GLY A 87 -20.28 18.63 9.51
N LEU A 88 -19.04 18.28 9.83
CA LEU A 88 -18.48 16.93 9.60
C LEU A 88 -18.52 16.12 10.90
N LYS A 89 -18.98 14.87 10.85
CA LYS A 89 -19.06 14.01 12.03
C LYS A 89 -17.98 12.94 12.00
N LEU A 90 -17.33 12.74 13.14
CA LEU A 90 -16.43 11.61 13.33
C LEU A 90 -17.22 10.30 13.36
N ASN A 91 -16.81 9.34 12.53
CA ASN A 91 -17.38 8.00 12.58
C ASN A 91 -16.66 7.16 13.65
N VAL A 92 -17.16 7.19 14.88
CA VAL A 92 -16.53 6.47 16.00
C VAL A 92 -16.52 4.95 15.76
N ALA A 93 -17.56 4.40 15.12
CA ALA A 93 -17.62 2.97 14.80
C ALA A 93 -16.55 2.50 13.81
N LYS A 94 -16.00 3.40 12.99
CA LYS A 94 -14.85 3.14 12.10
C LYS A 94 -13.51 3.60 12.67
N THR A 95 -13.51 4.25 13.84
CA THR A 95 -12.28 4.76 14.46
C THR A 95 -11.57 3.60 15.16
N GLU A 96 -10.29 3.44 14.88
CA GLU A 96 -9.47 2.36 15.44
C GLU A 96 -8.36 2.96 16.32
N TYR A 97 -8.08 2.31 17.45
CA TYR A 97 -7.03 2.72 18.39
C TYR A 97 -6.01 1.60 18.57
N MET A 98 -4.73 1.94 18.44
CA MET A 98 -3.60 1.03 18.63
C MET A 98 -2.53 1.69 19.48
N ALA A 99 -1.96 0.92 20.40
CA ALA A 99 -0.84 1.33 21.22
C ALA A 99 0.40 0.47 20.88
N CYS A 100 1.44 1.09 20.34
CA CYS A 100 2.71 0.43 20.02
C CYS A 100 3.70 0.55 21.19
N ASN A 101 4.47 -0.51 21.47
CA ASN A 101 5.48 -0.53 22.53
C ASN A 101 4.96 -0.03 23.90
N SER A 102 3.68 -0.29 24.19
CA SER A 102 3.03 0.12 25.43
C SER A 102 2.48 -1.10 26.15
N THR A 103 2.60 -1.11 27.48
CA THR A 103 1.92 -2.07 28.35
C THR A 103 0.49 -1.64 28.67
N ASP A 104 0.09 -0.44 28.25
CA ASP A 104 -1.26 0.05 28.43
C ASP A 104 -2.24 -0.70 27.51
N LEU A 105 -3.13 -1.47 28.14
CA LEU A 105 -4.17 -2.23 27.48
C LEU A 105 -5.53 -1.52 27.48
N THR A 106 -5.60 -0.30 28.02
CA THR A 106 -6.87 0.39 28.22
C THR A 106 -7.41 1.01 26.92
N SER A 107 -8.73 1.07 26.79
CA SER A 107 -9.46 1.64 25.65
C SER A 107 -9.40 3.18 25.60
N LEU A 108 -9.69 3.75 24.43
CA LEU A 108 -9.72 5.19 24.20
C LEU A 108 -11.17 5.69 24.27
N ARG A 109 -11.47 6.66 25.13
CA ARG A 109 -12.82 7.27 25.20
C ARG A 109 -12.93 8.43 24.22
N ILE A 110 -14.02 8.48 23.46
CA ILE A 110 -14.32 9.53 22.49
C ILE A 110 -15.76 10.03 22.74
N GLY A 111 -15.91 10.98 23.66
CA GLY A 111 -17.21 11.40 24.18
C GLY A 111 -17.79 10.28 25.04
N ASP A 112 -19.02 9.86 24.73
CA ASP A 112 -19.70 8.76 25.43
C ASP A 112 -19.27 7.38 24.92
N ASP A 113 -18.68 7.32 23.73
CA ASP A 113 -18.25 6.08 23.09
C ASP A 113 -16.86 5.64 23.58
N THR A 114 -16.62 4.32 23.49
CA THR A 114 -15.33 3.70 23.82
C THR A 114 -14.79 2.95 22.62
N VAL A 115 -13.56 3.27 22.22
CA VAL A 115 -12.81 2.60 21.16
C VAL A 115 -11.82 1.64 21.80
N GLU A 116 -12.06 0.35 21.61
CA GLU A 116 -11.21 -0.71 22.15
C GLU A 116 -9.82 -0.69 21.51
N ARG A 117 -8.81 -1.05 22.31
CA ARG A 117 -7.44 -1.21 21.82
C ARG A 117 -7.37 -2.42 20.90
N MET A 118 -6.77 -2.22 19.73
CA MET A 118 -6.48 -3.29 18.78
C MET A 118 -4.97 -3.49 18.64
N ASP A 119 -4.57 -4.74 18.38
CA ASP A 119 -3.16 -5.07 18.11
C ASP A 119 -2.79 -4.88 16.64
N ASN A 120 -3.78 -4.86 15.74
CA ASN A 120 -3.56 -4.62 14.33
C ASN A 120 -4.83 -4.05 13.69
N PHE A 121 -4.66 -3.24 12.65
CA PHE A 121 -5.76 -2.69 11.88
C PHE A 121 -5.32 -2.26 10.47
N ARG A 122 -6.27 -1.93 9.59
CA ARG A 122 -5.97 -1.55 8.19
C ARG A 122 -5.97 -0.05 8.00
N TYR A 123 -4.86 0.51 7.54
CA TYR A 123 -4.73 1.92 7.15
C TYR A 123 -4.26 2.03 5.70
N LEU A 124 -5.02 2.74 4.85
CA LEU A 124 -4.72 2.96 3.42
C LEU A 124 -4.38 1.68 2.64
N GLY A 125 -5.01 0.57 3.04
CA GLY A 125 -4.82 -0.75 2.43
C GLY A 125 -3.69 -1.59 3.02
N SER A 126 -2.85 -1.05 3.90
CA SER A 126 -1.81 -1.81 4.62
C SER A 126 -2.28 -2.18 6.03
N VAL A 127 -1.96 -3.38 6.48
CA VAL A 127 -2.21 -3.81 7.86
C VAL A 127 -1.05 -3.36 8.74
N LEU A 128 -1.36 -2.51 9.72
CA LEU A 128 -0.43 -2.09 10.75
C LEU A 128 -0.53 -3.05 11.93
N ASP A 129 0.62 -3.39 12.52
CA ASP A 129 0.73 -4.28 13.67
C ASP A 129 1.44 -3.56 14.81
N ALA A 130 0.91 -3.67 16.03
CA ALA A 130 1.41 -2.97 17.21
C ALA A 130 2.86 -3.35 17.56
N SER A 131 3.33 -4.54 17.15
CA SER A 131 4.71 -4.99 17.33
C SER A 131 5.64 -4.55 16.19
N GLY A 132 5.10 -3.93 15.14
CA GLY A 132 5.82 -3.58 13.91
C GLY A 132 6.16 -4.78 13.02
N ASP A 133 5.45 -5.90 13.14
CA ASP A 133 5.57 -7.00 12.17
C ASP A 133 4.81 -6.69 10.88
N ILE A 134 5.25 -7.27 9.77
CA ILE A 134 4.64 -7.15 8.45
C ILE A 134 3.99 -8.46 7.98
N ASP A 135 4.05 -9.52 8.79
CA ASP A 135 3.48 -10.83 8.46
C ASP A 135 1.98 -10.74 8.13
N LEU A 136 1.21 -9.95 8.89
CA LEU A 136 -0.22 -9.76 8.64
C LEU A 136 -0.48 -9.01 7.32
N ASP A 137 0.31 -7.98 7.02
CA ASP A 137 0.15 -7.20 5.78
C ASP A 137 0.49 -8.06 4.55
N ILE A 138 1.58 -8.81 4.60
CA ILE A 138 1.96 -9.75 3.53
C ILE A 138 0.86 -10.80 3.32
N LYS A 139 0.33 -11.39 4.40
CA LYS A 139 -0.78 -12.36 4.30
C LYS A 139 -2.03 -11.73 3.69
N ALA A 140 -2.36 -10.50 4.06
CA ALA A 140 -3.49 -9.77 3.48
C ALA A 140 -3.29 -9.54 1.97
N ARG A 141 -2.08 -9.14 1.54
CA ARG A 141 -1.75 -8.97 0.11
C ARG A 141 -1.78 -10.29 -0.66
N ILE A 142 -1.27 -11.38 -0.08
CA ILE A 142 -1.35 -12.73 -0.67
C ILE A 142 -2.81 -13.15 -0.87
N SER A 143 -3.65 -12.98 0.15
CA SER A 143 -5.08 -13.29 0.08
C SER A 143 -5.79 -12.47 -0.99
N ALA A 144 -5.51 -11.15 -1.05
CA ALA A 144 -6.07 -10.27 -2.07
C ALA A 144 -5.62 -10.66 -3.49
N ALA A 145 -4.34 -11.01 -3.66
CA ALA A 145 -3.81 -11.45 -4.94
C ALA A 145 -4.43 -12.78 -5.38
N TRP A 146 -4.66 -13.72 -4.47
CA TRP A 146 -5.40 -14.95 -4.76
C TRP A 146 -6.86 -14.71 -5.12
N ALA A 147 -7.55 -13.80 -4.43
CA ALA A 147 -8.90 -13.40 -4.80
C ALA A 147 -8.93 -12.85 -6.23
N LYS A 148 -8.01 -11.94 -6.56
CA LYS A 148 -7.88 -11.39 -7.91
C LYS A 148 -7.52 -12.45 -8.95
N TRP A 149 -6.64 -13.38 -8.62
CA TRP A 149 -6.27 -14.50 -9.49
C TRP A 149 -7.49 -15.40 -9.79
N ARG A 150 -8.34 -15.67 -8.78
CA ARG A 150 -9.56 -16.48 -8.95
C ARG A 150 -10.56 -15.81 -9.89
N GLU A 151 -10.73 -14.49 -9.79
CA GLU A 151 -11.63 -13.74 -10.69
C GLU A 151 -11.26 -13.90 -12.17
N VAL A 152 -9.96 -13.99 -12.48
CA VAL A 152 -9.48 -14.10 -13.88
C VAL A 152 -9.20 -15.53 -14.32
N THR A 153 -9.41 -16.52 -13.45
CA THR A 153 -8.98 -17.93 -13.68
C THR A 153 -9.61 -18.53 -14.93
N GLY A 154 -10.87 -18.20 -15.23
CA GLY A 154 -11.57 -18.70 -16.42
C GLY A 154 -10.90 -18.31 -17.74
N VAL A 155 -10.13 -17.21 -17.75
CA VAL A 155 -9.37 -16.75 -18.91
C VAL A 155 -7.93 -17.26 -18.83
N ILE A 156 -7.24 -17.04 -17.70
CA ILE A 156 -5.80 -17.33 -17.60
C ILE A 156 -5.45 -18.81 -17.55
N CYS A 157 -6.40 -19.68 -17.17
CA CYS A 157 -6.20 -21.12 -17.16
C CYS A 157 -6.67 -21.79 -18.45
N ASP A 158 -7.27 -21.06 -19.41
CA ASP A 158 -7.64 -21.62 -20.71
C ASP A 158 -6.37 -22.12 -21.45
N PRO A 159 -6.31 -23.39 -21.87
CA PRO A 159 -5.21 -23.90 -22.68
C PRO A 159 -5.01 -23.16 -24.01
N LYS A 160 -6.08 -22.60 -24.58
CA LYS A 160 -6.05 -21.84 -25.84
C LYS A 160 -5.41 -20.47 -25.68
N MET A 161 -5.37 -19.93 -24.45
CA MET A 161 -4.76 -18.62 -24.21
C MET A 161 -3.23 -18.70 -24.39
N PRO A 162 -2.64 -17.87 -25.26
CA PRO A 162 -1.19 -17.83 -25.42
C PRO A 162 -0.48 -17.57 -24.09
N VAL A 163 0.56 -18.35 -23.79
CA VAL A 163 1.36 -18.24 -22.55
C VAL A 163 1.90 -16.82 -22.35
N LYS A 164 2.22 -16.11 -23.44
CA LYS A 164 2.63 -14.70 -23.38
C LYS A 164 1.54 -13.78 -22.80
N LEU A 165 0.29 -13.98 -23.21
CA LEU A 165 -0.85 -13.20 -22.69
C LEU A 165 -1.15 -13.56 -21.23
N LYS A 166 -1.04 -14.85 -20.87
CA LYS A 166 -1.11 -15.30 -19.46
C LYS A 166 -0.13 -14.51 -18.59
N GLY A 167 1.12 -14.45 -19.03
CA GLY A 167 2.14 -13.63 -18.38
C GLY A 167 1.76 -12.16 -18.28
N GLN A 168 1.21 -11.55 -19.34
CA GLN A 168 0.75 -10.16 -19.29
C GLN A 168 -0.35 -9.95 -18.25
N VAL A 169 -1.38 -10.79 -18.21
CA VAL A 169 -2.46 -10.70 -17.21
C VAL A 169 -1.92 -10.78 -15.79
N TYR A 170 -1.02 -11.73 -15.51
CA TYR A 170 -0.38 -11.80 -14.19
C TYR A 170 0.32 -10.49 -13.85
N LYS A 171 1.12 -9.96 -14.77
CA LYS A 171 1.93 -8.76 -14.56
C LYS A 171 1.10 -7.48 -14.36
N THR A 172 -0.06 -7.37 -15.00
CA THR A 172 -0.89 -6.16 -15.01
C THR A 172 -2.00 -6.18 -13.97
N ILE A 173 -2.53 -7.35 -13.63
CA ILE A 173 -3.72 -7.47 -12.77
C ILE A 173 -3.37 -8.04 -11.39
N ILE A 174 -2.55 -9.10 -11.34
CA ILE A 174 -2.36 -9.90 -10.12
C ILE A 174 -1.18 -9.39 -9.33
N ARG A 175 -0.03 -9.21 -9.98
CA ARG A 175 1.20 -8.76 -9.33
C ARG A 175 1.06 -7.41 -8.65
N PRO A 176 0.40 -6.37 -9.23
CA PRO A 176 0.22 -5.10 -8.53
C PRO A 176 -0.54 -5.23 -7.21
N VAL A 177 -1.53 -6.13 -7.14
CA VAL A 177 -2.27 -6.42 -5.90
C VAL A 177 -1.35 -7.06 -4.86
N LEU A 178 -0.50 -8.00 -5.29
CA LEU A 178 0.45 -8.71 -4.44
C LEU A 178 1.58 -7.81 -3.91
N THR A 179 2.03 -6.84 -4.71
CA THR A 179 3.16 -5.96 -4.38
C THR A 179 2.74 -4.60 -3.80
N TYR A 180 1.44 -4.35 -3.62
CA TYR A 180 0.95 -3.09 -3.06
C TYR A 180 1.51 -2.84 -1.65
N GLY A 181 2.07 -1.65 -1.40
CA GLY A 181 2.66 -1.25 -0.13
C GLY A 181 4.04 -1.87 0.16
N SER A 182 4.56 -2.70 -0.74
CA SER A 182 5.81 -3.44 -0.54
C SER A 182 7.07 -2.58 -0.37
N GLU A 183 7.04 -1.34 -0.87
CA GLU A 183 8.11 -0.36 -0.67
C GLU A 183 8.38 -0.04 0.80
N ALA A 184 7.40 -0.23 1.70
CA ALA A 184 7.52 0.01 3.13
C ALA A 184 7.89 -1.25 3.93
N TRP A 185 8.02 -2.41 3.29
CA TRP A 185 8.28 -3.67 3.99
C TRP A 185 9.76 -3.91 4.29
N PRO A 186 10.17 -4.07 5.57
CA PRO A 186 11.47 -4.62 5.91
C PRO A 186 11.53 -6.14 5.64
N LEU A 187 11.62 -6.53 4.36
CA LEU A 187 11.56 -7.94 3.96
C LEU A 187 12.72 -8.76 4.54
N LEU A 188 12.35 -9.82 5.26
CA LEU A 188 13.24 -10.90 5.69
C LEU A 188 13.26 -12.01 4.64
N GLU A 189 14.22 -12.92 4.74
CA GLU A 189 14.33 -14.04 3.79
C GLU A 189 13.09 -14.94 3.80
N ARG A 190 12.52 -15.21 4.98
CA ARG A 190 11.26 -15.95 5.09
C ARG A 190 10.09 -15.29 4.32
N HIS A 191 10.05 -13.95 4.28
CA HIS A 191 9.02 -13.20 3.57
C HIS A 191 9.23 -13.29 2.05
N ARG A 192 10.49 -13.14 1.60
CA ARG A 192 10.87 -13.32 0.19
C ARG A 192 10.50 -14.72 -0.28
N GLN A 193 10.82 -15.75 0.49
CA GLN A 193 10.49 -17.14 0.17
C GLN A 193 8.97 -17.37 0.10
N LEU A 194 8.21 -16.82 1.04
CA LEU A 194 6.74 -16.93 1.05
C LEU A 194 6.11 -16.31 -0.22
N LEU A 195 6.55 -15.10 -0.59
CA LEU A 195 6.09 -14.41 -1.79
C LEU A 195 6.53 -15.13 -3.06
N HIS A 196 7.76 -15.65 -3.10
CA HIS A 196 8.27 -16.47 -4.20
C HIS A 196 7.42 -17.73 -4.41
N VAL A 197 7.14 -18.48 -3.34
CA VAL A 197 6.30 -19.68 -3.40
C VAL A 197 4.88 -19.33 -3.88
N THR A 198 4.32 -18.23 -3.38
CA THR A 198 2.99 -17.75 -3.77
C THR A 198 2.94 -17.43 -5.27
N GLU A 199 3.89 -16.63 -5.78
CA GLU A 199 3.98 -16.31 -7.20
C GLU A 199 4.13 -17.60 -8.02
N MET A 200 5.08 -18.46 -7.66
CA MET A 200 5.34 -19.69 -8.43
C MET A 200 4.13 -20.63 -8.46
N ASN A 201 3.33 -20.70 -7.39
CA ASN A 201 2.09 -21.47 -7.40
C ASN A 201 1.08 -20.91 -8.41
N MET A 202 0.88 -19.58 -8.42
CA MET A 202 -0.01 -18.92 -9.40
C MET A 202 0.47 -19.13 -10.85
N LEU A 203 1.78 -18.95 -11.11
CA LEU A 203 2.37 -19.10 -12.44
C LEU A 203 2.39 -20.56 -12.93
N ARG A 204 2.52 -21.52 -12.02
CA ARG A 204 2.44 -22.95 -12.36
C ARG A 204 1.03 -23.35 -12.74
N TRP A 205 0.06 -22.93 -11.92
CA TRP A 205 -1.33 -23.26 -12.13
C TRP A 205 -1.87 -22.70 -13.44
N MET A 206 -1.56 -21.44 -13.78
CA MET A 206 -1.98 -20.86 -15.06
C MET A 206 -1.40 -21.59 -16.28
N CYS A 207 -0.24 -22.24 -16.12
CA CYS A 207 0.41 -23.04 -17.15
C CYS A 207 -0.05 -24.51 -17.15
N GLY A 208 -0.92 -24.92 -16.22
CA GLY A 208 -1.35 -26.31 -16.09
C GLY A 208 -0.24 -27.25 -15.62
N VAL A 209 0.81 -26.72 -14.98
CA VAL A 209 1.98 -27.50 -14.55
C VAL A 209 1.96 -27.68 -13.04
N THR A 210 2.17 -28.90 -12.58
CA THR A 210 2.28 -29.28 -11.17
C THR A 210 3.74 -29.41 -10.73
N ARG A 211 3.97 -29.71 -9.45
CA ARG A 211 5.32 -30.02 -8.96
C ARG A 211 5.81 -31.40 -9.44
N LYS A 212 4.91 -32.32 -9.80
CA LYS A 212 5.24 -33.67 -10.27
C LYS A 212 5.90 -33.66 -11.65
N ASP A 213 5.60 -32.66 -12.46
CA ASP A 213 6.16 -32.50 -13.81
C ASP A 213 7.63 -32.08 -13.80
N ARG A 214 8.21 -31.74 -12.63
CA ARG A 214 9.62 -31.37 -12.42
C ARG A 214 10.16 -30.28 -13.35
N VAL A 215 9.27 -29.48 -13.97
CA VAL A 215 9.62 -28.33 -14.79
C VAL A 215 10.34 -27.29 -13.94
N ARG A 216 11.46 -26.74 -14.42
CA ARG A 216 12.25 -25.73 -13.68
C ARG A 216 11.47 -24.41 -13.54
N ASN A 217 11.57 -23.75 -12.38
CA ASN A 217 10.93 -22.43 -12.14
C ASN A 217 11.41 -21.37 -13.15
N THR A 218 12.70 -21.42 -13.51
CA THR A 218 13.31 -20.51 -14.50
C THR A 218 12.65 -20.64 -15.87
N TYR A 219 12.30 -21.85 -16.29
CA TYR A 219 11.58 -22.09 -17.54
C TYR A 219 10.18 -21.47 -17.53
N ILE A 220 9.41 -21.70 -16.47
CA ILE A 220 8.05 -21.15 -16.33
C ILE A 220 8.06 -19.62 -16.39
N ARG A 221 8.96 -18.99 -15.64
CA ARG A 221 9.14 -17.53 -15.66
C ARG A 221 9.60 -17.02 -17.02
N GLY A 222 10.52 -17.72 -17.68
CA GLY A 222 10.96 -17.40 -19.04
C GLY A 222 9.80 -17.40 -20.03
N SER A 223 9.00 -18.47 -20.05
CA SER A 223 7.84 -18.59 -20.94
C SER A 223 6.80 -17.50 -20.70
N LEU A 224 6.53 -17.16 -19.44
CA LEU A 224 5.59 -16.10 -19.05
C LEU A 224 6.18 -14.69 -19.15
N HIS A 225 7.49 -14.56 -19.39
CA HIS A 225 8.21 -13.29 -19.38
C HIS A 225 7.97 -12.51 -18.07
N VAL A 226 8.13 -13.20 -16.94
CA VAL A 226 7.94 -12.67 -15.59
C VAL A 226 9.26 -12.69 -14.85
N ARG A 227 9.70 -11.54 -14.34
CA ARG A 227 10.81 -11.43 -13.39
C ARG A 227 10.39 -11.97 -12.03
N ASP A 228 11.34 -12.50 -11.27
CA ASP A 228 11.09 -12.90 -9.88
C ASP A 228 10.46 -11.76 -9.08
N ILE A 229 9.43 -12.07 -8.29
CA ILE A 229 8.81 -11.09 -7.42
C ILE A 229 9.78 -10.45 -6.43
N ALA A 230 10.79 -11.18 -5.93
CA ALA A 230 11.77 -10.63 -4.99
C ALA A 230 12.53 -9.44 -5.61
N ASP A 231 12.91 -9.56 -6.88
CA ASP A 231 13.53 -8.48 -7.65
C ASP A 231 12.59 -7.26 -7.78
N LYS A 232 11.29 -7.51 -7.99
CA LYS A 232 10.28 -6.45 -8.11
C LYS A 232 10.04 -5.69 -6.82
N LEU A 233 10.03 -6.40 -5.68
CA LEU A 233 9.89 -5.80 -4.36
C LEU A 233 11.10 -4.90 -4.05
N GLN A 234 12.31 -5.40 -4.34
CA GLN A 234 13.55 -4.64 -4.21
C GLN A 234 13.56 -3.40 -5.12
N GLU A 235 13.15 -3.54 -6.39
CA GLU A 235 13.01 -2.41 -7.32
C GLU A 235 12.03 -1.35 -6.77
N SER A 236 10.88 -1.76 -6.22
CA SER A 236 9.89 -0.82 -5.67
C SER A 236 10.45 -0.05 -4.47
N CYS A 237 11.08 -0.77 -3.53
CA CYS A 237 11.72 -0.21 -2.34
C CYS A 237 12.79 0.83 -2.70
N LEU A 238 13.75 0.47 -3.56
CA LEU A 238 14.81 1.40 -3.96
C LEU A 238 14.28 2.58 -4.79
N ARG A 239 13.26 2.36 -5.63
CA ARG A 239 12.63 3.45 -6.38
C ARG A 239 11.96 4.45 -5.45
N TRP A 240 11.26 3.97 -4.42
CA TRP A 240 10.63 4.82 -3.41
C TRP A 240 11.69 5.54 -2.57
N TYR A 241 12.71 4.83 -2.07
CA TYR A 241 13.77 5.45 -1.28
C TYR A 241 14.49 6.57 -2.04
N GLY A 242 14.88 6.32 -3.29
CA GLY A 242 15.48 7.36 -4.12
C GLY A 242 14.52 8.53 -4.36
N HIS A 243 13.21 8.29 -4.44
CA HIS A 243 12.23 9.39 -4.51
C HIS A 243 12.27 10.24 -3.25
N VAL A 244 12.28 9.62 -2.07
CA VAL A 244 12.34 10.30 -0.77
C VAL A 244 13.62 11.14 -0.65
N LEU A 245 14.79 10.58 -0.99
CA LEU A 245 16.08 11.28 -0.93
C LEU A 245 16.13 12.58 -1.75
N ARG A 246 15.40 12.64 -2.88
CA ARG A 246 15.34 13.83 -3.75
C ARG A 246 14.34 14.88 -3.26
N ARG A 247 13.55 14.60 -2.23
CA ARG A 247 12.57 15.55 -1.69
C ARG A 247 13.25 16.50 -0.69
N PRO A 248 12.70 17.71 -0.46
CA PRO A 248 13.23 18.60 0.56
C PRO A 248 13.15 17.97 1.96
N ALA A 249 13.97 18.44 2.90
CA ALA A 249 13.97 17.96 4.29
C ALA A 249 12.60 18.14 5.00
N SER A 250 11.78 19.09 4.54
CA SER A 250 10.42 19.31 5.05
C SER A 250 9.42 18.20 4.68
N TYR A 251 9.75 17.37 3.67
CA TYR A 251 8.90 16.28 3.21
C TYR A 251 8.71 15.22 4.29
N VAL A 252 7.47 14.74 4.45
CA VAL A 252 7.11 13.74 5.48
C VAL A 252 8.00 12.50 5.44
N GLY A 253 8.34 12.00 4.24
CA GLY A 253 9.22 10.84 4.11
C GLY A 253 10.61 11.05 4.71
N ASN A 254 11.23 12.23 4.49
CA ASN A 254 12.52 12.56 5.08
C ASN A 254 12.40 12.72 6.60
N LYS A 255 11.37 13.44 7.08
CA LYS A 255 11.09 13.56 8.52
C LYS A 255 10.92 12.20 9.20
N CYS A 256 10.24 11.25 8.57
CA CYS A 256 10.10 9.88 9.08
C CYS A 256 11.44 9.13 9.14
N LEU A 257 12.29 9.28 8.11
CA LEU A 257 13.59 8.60 8.05
C LEU A 257 14.59 9.14 9.08
N ASP A 258 14.57 10.45 9.33
CA ASP A 258 15.45 11.12 10.29
C ASP A 258 14.92 11.04 11.73
N MET A 259 13.69 10.57 11.92
CA MET A 259 13.07 10.51 13.23
C MET A 259 13.79 9.52 14.15
N THR A 260 14.28 10.04 15.29
CA THR A 260 14.77 9.21 16.39
C THR A 260 13.63 8.93 17.38
N LEU A 261 13.29 7.66 17.53
CA LEU A 261 12.32 7.21 18.53
C LEU A 261 13.04 6.79 19.82
N PRO A 262 12.50 7.13 21.01
CA PRO A 262 13.06 6.67 22.28
C PRO A 262 12.91 5.15 22.40
N GLY A 263 13.92 4.51 23.00
CA GLY A 263 13.96 3.06 23.19
C GLY A 263 15.31 2.45 22.79
N ALA A 264 15.65 1.30 23.37
CA ALA A 264 16.85 0.56 23.04
C ALA A 264 16.50 -0.67 22.19
N ARG A 265 17.41 -1.07 21.28
CA ARG A 265 17.28 -2.35 20.59
C ARG A 265 17.55 -3.47 21.60
N SER A 266 16.73 -4.51 21.56
CA SER A 266 17.01 -5.74 22.31
C SER A 266 18.36 -6.31 21.89
N ARG A 267 19.10 -6.85 22.88
CA ARG A 267 20.35 -7.57 22.63
C ARG A 267 20.06 -8.91 21.94
N GLY A 268 20.98 -9.38 21.09
CA GLY A 268 20.87 -10.66 20.39
C GLY A 268 20.39 -10.52 18.95
N ARG A 269 19.15 -10.95 18.66
CA ARG A 269 18.55 -10.94 17.32
C ARG A 269 17.50 -9.83 17.19
N PRO A 270 17.90 -8.55 17.08
CA PRO A 270 16.94 -7.46 16.95
C PRO A 270 16.19 -7.55 15.62
N LYS A 271 14.95 -7.05 15.59
CA LYS A 271 14.20 -6.90 14.33
C LYS A 271 15.00 -6.03 13.36
N LYS A 272 14.98 -6.39 12.07
CA LYS A 272 15.67 -5.66 11.01
C LYS A 272 14.90 -4.37 10.70
N ARG A 273 15.57 -3.23 10.66
CA ARG A 273 14.91 -1.97 10.30
C ARG A 273 14.73 -1.90 8.79
N TRP A 274 13.75 -1.11 8.36
CA TRP A 274 13.53 -0.83 6.96
C TRP A 274 14.79 -0.27 6.28
N LEU A 275 15.47 0.70 6.92
CA LEU A 275 16.70 1.28 6.39
C LEU A 275 17.86 0.28 6.29
N ASP A 276 17.93 -0.71 7.20
CA ASP A 276 18.95 -1.77 7.14
C ASP A 276 18.75 -2.61 5.84
N VAL A 277 17.49 -2.91 5.47
CA VAL A 277 17.15 -3.62 4.22
C VAL A 277 17.51 -2.78 3.00
N VAL A 278 17.16 -1.50 3.00
CA VAL A 278 17.44 -0.59 1.89
C VAL A 278 18.95 -0.47 1.65
N GLN A 279 19.74 -0.39 2.72
CA GLN A 279 21.20 -0.33 2.60
C GLN A 279 21.80 -1.63 2.04
N ASP A 280 21.28 -2.79 2.44
CA ASP A 280 21.67 -4.08 1.83
C ASP A 280 21.33 -4.11 0.34
N ASP A 281 20.11 -3.71 -0.02
CA ASP A 281 19.65 -3.68 -1.41
C ASP A 281 20.47 -2.66 -2.23
N MET A 282 20.81 -1.51 -1.67
CA MET A 282 21.70 -0.53 -2.32
C MET A 282 23.08 -1.12 -2.59
N ARG A 283 23.70 -1.77 -1.60
CA ARG A 283 24.99 -2.46 -1.78
C ARG A 283 24.91 -3.51 -2.88
N ALA A 284 23.85 -4.32 -2.91
CA ALA A 284 23.64 -5.34 -3.93
C ALA A 284 23.47 -4.78 -5.35
N ASN A 285 23.03 -3.52 -5.50
CA ASN A 285 22.91 -2.85 -6.79
C ASN A 285 24.03 -1.81 -7.04
N GLY A 286 25.05 -1.79 -6.19
CA GLY A 286 26.18 -0.86 -6.28
C GLY A 286 25.75 0.62 -6.20
N LEU A 287 24.73 0.94 -5.41
CA LEU A 287 24.20 2.29 -5.22
C LEU A 287 24.77 2.97 -3.98
N ASP A 288 25.05 4.26 -4.11
CA ASP A 288 25.36 5.17 -3.01
C ASP A 288 24.22 6.20 -2.87
N VAL A 289 24.03 6.77 -1.68
CA VAL A 289 22.99 7.80 -1.44
C VAL A 289 23.14 8.98 -2.40
N ARG A 290 24.39 9.36 -2.72
CA ARG A 290 24.72 10.43 -3.68
C ARG A 290 24.25 10.13 -5.11
N ASP A 291 24.07 8.85 -5.45
CA ASP A 291 23.53 8.46 -6.77
C ASP A 291 22.05 8.85 -6.92
N ALA A 292 21.35 9.22 -5.83
CA ALA A 292 19.93 9.54 -5.88
C ALA A 292 19.62 10.80 -6.70
N GLU A 293 20.53 11.77 -6.75
CA GLU A 293 20.37 12.99 -7.57
C GLU A 293 20.37 12.68 -9.07
N ASP A 294 21.23 11.75 -9.51
CA ASP A 294 21.20 11.24 -10.89
C ASP A 294 20.05 10.23 -11.05
N ARG A 295 18.87 10.75 -11.39
CA ARG A 295 17.66 9.95 -11.62
C ARG A 295 17.85 8.87 -12.67
N ALA A 296 18.67 9.11 -13.70
CA ALA A 296 18.90 8.15 -14.77
C ALA A 296 19.77 6.98 -14.29
N LYS A 297 20.87 7.29 -13.58
CA LYS A 297 21.74 6.30 -12.94
C LYS A 297 21.00 5.49 -11.88
N TRP A 298 20.25 6.15 -10.98
CA TRP A 298 19.44 5.48 -9.96
C TRP A 298 18.45 4.52 -10.60
N ARG A 299 17.66 5.01 -11.58
CA ARG A 299 16.69 4.18 -12.29
C ARG A 299 17.35 2.98 -12.97
N ARG A 300 18.48 3.17 -13.64
CA ARG A 300 19.18 2.09 -14.34
C ARG A 300 19.65 1.00 -13.37
N LYS A 301 20.23 1.37 -12.23
CA LYS A 301 20.74 0.43 -11.23
C LYS A 301 19.64 -0.30 -10.45
N CYS A 302 18.53 0.37 -10.12
CA CYS A 302 17.43 -0.25 -9.39
C CYS A 302 16.53 -1.13 -10.27
N ARG A 303 16.48 -0.89 -11.59
CA ARG A 303 15.50 -1.50 -12.48
C ARG A 303 15.69 -3.01 -12.60
N LYS A 304 14.65 -3.76 -12.29
CA LYS A 304 14.56 -5.22 -12.49
C LYS A 304 13.48 -5.52 -13.52
N ALA A 305 13.74 -5.12 -14.76
CA ALA A 305 12.76 -5.23 -15.84
C ALA A 305 12.30 -6.68 -16.06
N ASP A 306 11.00 -6.86 -16.33
CA ASP A 306 10.54 -8.14 -16.87
C ASP A 306 11.26 -8.42 -18.20
N PRO A 307 11.56 -9.70 -18.51
CA PRO A 307 12.12 -10.05 -19.82
C PRO A 307 11.26 -9.46 -20.95
N GLY A 308 11.90 -8.78 -21.89
CA GLY A 308 11.22 -8.24 -23.07
C GLY A 308 10.74 -9.36 -23.98
N PHE A 309 9.65 -9.12 -24.71
CA PHE A 309 9.30 -9.98 -25.82
C PHE A 309 10.27 -9.70 -26.97
N SER A 310 11.23 -10.58 -27.22
CA SER A 310 12.01 -10.49 -28.45
C SER A 310 11.03 -10.58 -29.64
N ARG A 311 11.08 -9.62 -30.56
CA ARG A 311 10.52 -9.83 -31.91
C ARG A 311 11.43 -10.86 -32.57
N ALA A 312 11.09 -12.15 -32.47
CA ALA A 312 11.74 -13.15 -33.30
C ALA A 312 11.50 -12.76 -34.77
N GLY A 313 12.59 -12.67 -35.54
CA GLY A 313 12.60 -12.23 -36.91
C GLY A 313 11.66 -13.06 -37.79
N ARG A 314 10.99 -12.36 -38.71
CA ARG A 314 10.89 -12.88 -40.07
C ARG A 314 12.33 -12.85 -40.57
N ASP A 315 12.92 -14.01 -40.78
CA ASP A 315 13.81 -14.30 -41.90
C ASP A 315 14.29 -15.75 -41.79
N GLU A 316 14.31 -16.39 -42.97
CA GLU A 316 14.89 -17.69 -43.31
C GLU A 316 14.06 -18.95 -42.98
N GLN A 317 13.14 -19.27 -43.91
CA GLN A 317 12.87 -20.67 -44.30
C GLN A 317 13.98 -21.10 -45.27
N PRO A 318 14.67 -22.24 -45.04
CA PRO A 318 15.49 -22.85 -46.08
C PRO A 318 14.58 -23.63 -47.03
N GLY A 319 14.78 -23.39 -48.34
CA GLY A 319 14.31 -24.28 -49.40
C GLY A 319 15.15 -25.54 -49.53
#